data_AF-A0A921GEE7-F1
#
_entry.id   AF-A0A921GEE7-F1
#
_cell.length_a   1.000
_cell.length_b   1.000
_cell.length_c   1.000
_cell.angle_alpha   90.00
_cell.angle_beta   90.00
_cell.angle_gamma   90.00
#
_symmetry.space_group_name_H-M   'P 1'
#
loop_
_entity.id
_entity.type
_entity.pdbx_description
1 polymer ?
#
loop_
_entity_poly.entity_id
_entity_poly.type
_entity_poly.pdbx_seq_one_letter_code
_entity_poly.pdbx_strand_id
1 'polypeptide(L)'
;MSQNASGQNAQPVARTVAAADHGKLDIQALVLLAVLLAAGFILNFTVGKAISGISGGLISPEFIISAFCLTILVVRPSVGQALVIGLISAAVIQITTTSPFVDFAAEGVAAMLMALIVRVGMGSGAKKVVPLIGSFVTTAVSGVIFMLIKIAMVGAAGELAAAMLPVVLLTAVFNAVLVQALYLPIRKALKLAD
;
A
#
# COMPACT_ATOMS: atom_id res chain seq x y z
N MET A 1 -20.72 -71.95 -23.54
CA MET A 1 -21.55 -70.88 -22.94
C MET A 1 -21.27 -70.94 -21.45
N SER A 2 -20.86 -69.91 -20.71
CA SER A 2 -20.68 -68.49 -20.95
C SER A 2 -19.62 -67.96 -19.97
N GLN A 3 -19.17 -66.74 -20.22
CA GLN A 3 -17.99 -66.03 -19.75
C GLN A 3 -17.75 -65.94 -18.23
N ASN A 4 -16.45 -65.91 -17.91
CA ASN A 4 -15.84 -65.66 -16.61
C ASN A 4 -16.01 -64.18 -16.19
N ALA A 5 -16.27 -63.95 -14.91
CA ALA A 5 -16.49 -62.62 -14.33
C ALA A 5 -15.20 -61.79 -14.28
N SER A 6 -15.22 -60.58 -14.82
CA SER A 6 -14.19 -59.56 -14.62
C SER A 6 -14.74 -58.42 -13.78
N GLY A 7 -14.55 -58.51 -12.47
CA GLY A 7 -14.77 -57.40 -11.54
C GLY A 7 -13.70 -56.33 -11.75
N GLN A 8 -14.07 -55.20 -12.36
CA GLN A 8 -13.22 -54.02 -12.45
C GLN A 8 -13.32 -53.25 -11.12
N ASN A 9 -12.31 -53.40 -10.27
CA ASN A 9 -12.10 -52.53 -9.10
C ASN A 9 -11.70 -51.13 -9.59
N ALA A 10 -12.69 -50.23 -9.69
CA ALA A 10 -12.44 -48.80 -9.86
C ALA A 10 -11.92 -48.22 -8.53
N GLN A 11 -10.59 -48.13 -8.40
CA GLN A 11 -9.96 -47.36 -7.33
C GLN A 11 -10.23 -45.86 -7.57
N PRO A 12 -10.82 -45.13 -6.62
CA PRO A 12 -11.01 -43.69 -6.76
C PRO A 12 -9.64 -43.01 -6.67
N VAL A 13 -9.15 -42.50 -7.80
CA VAL A 13 -7.95 -41.65 -7.85
C VAL A 13 -8.28 -40.35 -7.15
N ALA A 14 -7.90 -40.23 -5.88
CA ALA A 14 -8.00 -38.98 -5.13
C ALA A 14 -7.18 -37.90 -5.83
N ARG A 15 -7.86 -36.89 -6.39
CA ARG A 15 -7.22 -35.69 -6.92
C ARG A 15 -6.66 -34.91 -5.72
N THR A 16 -5.35 -35.01 -5.49
CA THR A 16 -4.66 -34.15 -4.53
C THR A 16 -4.66 -32.72 -5.08
N VAL A 17 -5.63 -31.93 -4.63
CA VAL A 17 -5.58 -30.49 -4.81
C VAL A 17 -4.49 -30.01 -3.87
N ALA A 18 -3.32 -29.65 -4.41
CA ALA A 18 -2.35 -28.89 -3.64
C ALA A 18 -3.07 -27.62 -3.19
N ALA A 19 -3.43 -27.54 -1.89
CA ALA A 19 -3.90 -26.29 -1.32
C ALA A 19 -2.79 -25.27 -1.57
N ALA A 20 -3.07 -24.25 -2.37
CA ALA A 20 -2.17 -23.13 -2.48
C ALA A 20 -2.06 -22.54 -1.07
N ASP A 21 -0.90 -22.72 -0.44
CA ASP A 21 -0.59 -22.05 0.82
C ASP A 21 -0.56 -20.56 0.49
N HIS A 22 -1.70 -19.90 0.67
CA HIS A 22 -1.84 -18.45 0.56
C HIS A 22 -1.18 -17.88 1.81
N GLY A 23 0.16 -17.91 1.79
CA GLY A 23 1.05 -17.70 2.92
C GLY A 23 0.51 -16.62 3.84
N LYS A 24 0.43 -16.93 5.13
CA LYS A 24 0.19 -15.92 6.17
C LYS A 24 1.16 -14.76 5.96
N LEU A 25 0.74 -13.54 6.29
CA LEU A 25 1.68 -12.42 6.39
C LEU A 25 2.83 -12.87 7.29
N ASP A 26 4.03 -13.00 6.71
CA ASP A 26 5.20 -13.43 7.44
C ASP A 26 5.40 -12.49 8.63
N ILE A 27 5.77 -13.04 9.79
CA ILE A 27 6.01 -12.27 11.02
C ILE A 27 7.04 -11.18 10.73
N GLN A 28 8.04 -11.46 9.87
CA GLN A 28 9.02 -10.48 9.44
C GLN A 28 8.38 -9.31 8.67
N ALA A 29 7.40 -9.57 7.81
CA ALA A 29 6.67 -8.55 7.07
C ALA A 29 5.82 -7.67 8.01
N LEU A 30 5.16 -8.28 9.01
CA LEU A 30 4.40 -7.57 10.03
C LEU A 30 5.30 -6.73 10.94
N VAL A 31 6.45 -7.26 11.33
CA VAL A 31 7.45 -6.52 12.12
C VAL A 31 8.01 -5.36 11.30
N LEU A 32 8.34 -5.57 10.02
CA LEU A 32 8.79 -4.50 9.14
C LEU A 32 7.73 -3.41 8.97
N LEU A 33 6.47 -3.82 8.75
CA LEU A 33 5.33 -2.89 8.72
C LEU A 33 5.24 -2.09 10.00
N ALA A 34 5.30 -2.74 11.17
CA ALA A 34 5.19 -2.08 12.46
C ALA A 34 6.32 -1.07 12.68
N VAL A 35 7.56 -1.41 12.33
CA VAL A 35 8.72 -0.51 12.46
C VAL A 35 8.62 0.67 11.49
N LEU A 36 8.28 0.42 10.22
CA LEU A 36 8.13 1.48 9.23
C LEU A 36 6.95 2.39 9.57
N LEU A 37 5.82 1.86 10.05
CA LEU A 37 4.69 2.64 10.52
C LEU A 37 5.03 3.46 11.76
N ALA A 38 5.75 2.89 12.74
CA ALA A 38 6.19 3.64 13.92
C ALA A 38 7.09 4.82 13.52
N ALA A 39 8.06 4.58 12.63
CA ALA A 39 8.92 5.64 12.10
C ALA A 39 8.11 6.69 11.32
N GLY A 40 7.22 6.25 10.42
CA GLY A 40 6.34 7.12 9.65
C GLY A 40 5.44 7.97 10.54
N PHE A 41 4.90 7.39 11.61
CA PHE A 41 4.07 8.08 12.60
C PHE A 41 4.85 9.15 13.36
N ILE A 42 6.06 8.82 13.84
CA ILE A 42 6.95 9.79 14.51
C ILE A 42 7.30 10.94 13.57
N LEU A 43 7.65 10.65 12.32
CA LEU A 43 7.95 11.68 11.32
C LEU A 43 6.72 12.54 11.01
N ASN A 44 5.52 11.97 10.91
CA ASN A 44 4.27 12.71 10.75
C ASN A 44 4.05 13.72 11.87
N PHE A 45 4.27 13.33 13.11
CA PHE A 45 4.04 14.21 14.24
C PHE A 45 5.12 15.27 14.43
N THR A 46 6.35 14.99 14.01
CA THR A 46 7.51 15.88 14.17
C THR A 46 7.74 16.71 12.91
N VAL A 47 8.31 16.08 11.89
CA VAL A 47 8.69 16.70 10.61
C VAL A 47 7.46 17.12 9.81
N GLY A 48 6.41 16.30 9.79
CA GLY A 48 5.18 16.56 9.04
C GLY A 48 4.48 17.80 9.54
N LYS A 49 4.27 17.89 10.86
CA LYS A 49 3.70 19.09 11.50
C LYS A 49 4.61 20.32 11.41
N ALA A 50 5.93 20.15 11.47
CA ALA A 50 6.86 21.27 11.28
C ALA A 50 6.78 21.84 9.85
N ILE A 51 6.80 20.98 8.82
CA ILE A 51 6.65 21.39 7.42
C ILE A 51 5.27 21.99 7.17
N SER A 52 4.22 21.39 7.74
CA SER A 52 2.86 21.93 7.67
C SER A 52 2.76 23.29 8.35
N GLY A 53 3.45 23.51 9.47
CA GLY A 53 3.50 24.79 10.16
C GLY A 53 4.22 25.87 9.35
N ILE A 54 5.37 25.54 8.74
CA ILE A 54 6.17 26.48 7.94
C ILE A 54 5.49 26.80 6.60
N SER A 55 4.80 25.83 6.01
CA SER A 55 4.06 26.01 4.75
C SER A 55 2.67 26.62 4.94
N GLY A 56 2.27 27.01 6.16
CA GLY A 56 0.94 27.56 6.43
C GLY A 56 -0.19 26.56 6.18
N GLY A 57 0.08 25.26 6.28
CA GLY A 57 -0.87 24.18 6.02
C GLY A 57 -0.99 23.79 4.55
N LEU A 58 -0.20 24.39 3.65
CA LEU A 58 -0.22 24.09 2.21
C LEU A 58 0.40 22.73 1.88
N ILE A 59 1.37 22.28 2.68
CA ILE A 59 2.04 20.98 2.50
C ILE A 59 2.02 20.25 3.84
N SER A 60 1.20 19.20 3.92
CA SER A 60 1.20 18.27 5.05
C SER A 60 1.73 16.92 4.54
N PRO A 61 3.02 16.61 4.80
CA PRO A 61 3.57 15.32 4.44
C PRO A 61 2.84 14.19 5.17
N GLU A 62 2.44 13.16 4.42
CA GLU A 62 1.82 11.94 4.92
C GLU A 62 2.87 10.82 4.94
N PHE A 63 3.72 10.81 5.96
CA PHE A 63 4.81 9.84 6.14
C PHE A 63 4.31 8.40 6.37
N ILE A 64 3.09 8.23 6.88
CA ILE A 64 2.44 6.91 7.00
C ILE A 64 2.20 6.28 5.62
N ILE A 65 1.83 7.10 4.61
CA ILE A 65 1.61 6.61 3.24
C ILE A 65 2.91 6.05 2.65
N SER A 66 4.00 6.81 2.83
CA SER A 66 5.33 6.39 2.41
C SER A 66 5.78 5.09 3.12
N ALA A 67 5.46 4.95 4.41
CA ALA A 67 5.80 3.77 5.19
C ALA A 67 5.13 2.49 4.64
N PHE A 68 3.83 2.51 4.36
CA PHE A 68 3.17 1.31 3.82
C PHE A 68 3.59 1.04 2.37
N CYS A 69 3.82 2.08 1.55
CA CYS A 69 4.37 1.92 0.19
C CYS A 69 5.73 1.21 0.23
N LEU A 70 6.60 1.60 1.17
CA LEU A 70 7.90 0.95 1.42
C LEU A 70 7.72 -0.51 1.87
N THR A 71 6.78 -0.79 2.78
CA THR A 71 6.49 -2.18 3.17
C THR A 71 6.07 -3.01 1.96
N ILE A 72 5.18 -2.51 1.10
CA ILE A 72 4.72 -3.25 -0.08
C ILE A 72 5.87 -3.48 -1.07
N LEU A 73 6.74 -2.48 -1.28
CA LEU A 73 7.93 -2.61 -2.13
C LEU A 73 8.89 -3.70 -1.65
N VAL A 74 9.06 -3.81 -0.33
CA VAL A 74 10.00 -4.75 0.29
C VAL A 74 9.42 -6.15 0.40
N VAL A 75 8.22 -6.26 0.94
CA VAL A 75 7.55 -7.55 1.23
C VAL A 75 6.99 -8.19 -0.04
N ARG A 76 6.62 -7.38 -1.04
CA ARG A 76 5.91 -7.82 -2.26
C ARG A 76 4.69 -8.70 -1.93
N PRO A 77 3.77 -8.22 -1.08
CA PRO A 77 2.62 -9.00 -0.63
C PRO A 77 1.65 -9.29 -1.77
N SER A 78 0.76 -10.27 -1.56
CA SER A 78 -0.43 -10.43 -2.41
C SER A 78 -1.39 -9.25 -2.26
N VAL A 79 -2.33 -9.07 -3.20
CA VAL A 79 -3.30 -7.95 -3.15
C VAL A 79 -4.12 -7.95 -1.86
N GLY A 80 -4.56 -9.12 -1.38
CA GLY A 80 -5.32 -9.22 -0.12
C GLY A 80 -4.47 -8.88 1.11
N GLN A 81 -3.20 -9.27 1.13
CA GLN A 81 -2.27 -8.88 2.19
C GLN A 81 -1.94 -7.39 2.15
N ALA A 82 -1.83 -6.81 0.95
CA ALA A 82 -1.64 -5.37 0.78
C ALA A 82 -2.85 -4.58 1.26
N LEU A 83 -4.07 -5.08 1.03
CA LEU A 83 -5.27 -4.50 1.62
C LEU A 83 -5.17 -4.46 3.15
N VAL A 84 -4.78 -5.55 3.79
CA VAL A 84 -4.59 -5.59 5.26
C VAL A 84 -3.55 -4.57 5.72
N ILE A 85 -2.40 -4.48 5.02
CA ILE A 85 -1.37 -3.47 5.28
C ILE A 85 -1.97 -2.06 5.19
N GLY A 86 -2.71 -1.75 4.12
CA GLY A 86 -3.35 -0.46 3.91
C GLY A 86 -4.39 -0.14 4.99
N LEU A 87 -5.20 -1.11 5.43
CA LEU A 87 -6.17 -0.92 6.50
C LEU A 87 -5.50 -0.67 7.86
N ILE A 88 -4.37 -1.35 8.15
CA ILE A 88 -3.57 -1.08 9.36
C ILE A 88 -3.01 0.35 9.29
N SER A 89 -2.49 0.76 8.14
CA SER A 89 -2.00 2.13 7.93
C SER A 89 -3.12 3.16 8.08
N ALA A 90 -4.29 2.91 7.52
CA ALA A 90 -5.48 3.76 7.67
C ALA A 90 -5.89 3.89 9.13
N ALA A 91 -5.88 2.79 9.91
CA ALA A 91 -6.16 2.84 11.34
C ALA A 91 -5.17 3.72 12.11
N VAL A 92 -3.90 3.78 11.69
CA VAL A 92 -2.90 4.68 12.28
C VAL A 92 -3.13 6.14 11.83
N ILE A 93 -3.42 6.37 10.55
CA ILE A 93 -3.77 7.71 10.02
C ILE A 93 -5.02 8.25 10.72
N GLN A 94 -5.98 7.37 11.02
CA GLN A 94 -7.23 7.69 11.69
C GLN A 94 -7.03 8.38 13.05
N ILE A 95 -5.93 8.10 13.74
CA ILE A 95 -5.57 8.71 15.04
C ILE A 95 -5.17 10.18 14.86
N THR A 96 -4.66 10.55 13.68
CA THR A 96 -4.13 11.88 13.37
C THR A 96 -5.05 12.72 12.48
N THR A 97 -5.97 12.09 11.75
CA THR A 97 -6.89 12.75 10.82
C THR A 97 -8.17 13.23 11.50
N THR A 98 -8.80 14.24 10.92
CA THR A 98 -10.11 14.76 11.35
C THR A 98 -11.29 14.23 10.52
N SER A 99 -11.03 13.44 9.46
CA SER A 99 -12.06 12.88 8.58
C SER A 99 -12.19 11.37 8.77
N PRO A 100 -12.99 10.91 9.75
CA PRO A 100 -13.05 9.50 10.09
C PRO A 100 -13.62 8.62 8.98
N PHE A 101 -13.06 7.42 8.85
CA PHE A 101 -13.42 6.34 7.93
C PHE A 101 -13.09 6.55 6.44
N VAL A 102 -12.87 7.78 5.97
CA VAL A 102 -12.53 8.04 4.56
C VAL A 102 -11.17 7.42 4.19
N ASP A 103 -10.21 7.51 5.10
CA ASP A 103 -8.85 6.99 4.90
C ASP A 103 -8.82 5.46 4.72
N PHE A 104 -9.77 4.72 5.32
CA PHE A 104 -9.84 3.27 5.11
C PHE A 104 -10.16 2.90 3.67
N ALA A 105 -11.05 3.65 3.02
CA ALA A 105 -11.39 3.42 1.62
C ALA A 105 -10.24 3.85 0.70
N ALA A 106 -9.68 5.04 0.94
CA ALA A 106 -8.60 5.60 0.14
C ALA A 106 -7.33 4.74 0.22
N GLU A 107 -6.86 4.45 1.43
CA GLU A 107 -5.61 3.71 1.65
C GLU A 107 -5.74 2.22 1.33
N GLY A 108 -6.91 1.62 1.56
CA GLY A 108 -7.18 0.25 1.15
C GLY A 108 -7.04 0.06 -0.36
N VAL A 109 -7.64 0.94 -1.15
CA VAL A 109 -7.54 0.91 -2.62
C VAL A 109 -6.12 1.23 -3.08
N ALA A 110 -5.49 2.23 -2.47
CA ALA A 110 -4.12 2.62 -2.78
C ALA A 110 -3.12 1.50 -2.52
N ALA A 111 -3.22 0.79 -1.39
CA ALA A 111 -2.34 -0.33 -1.07
C ALA A 111 -2.50 -1.50 -2.04
N MET A 112 -3.73 -1.83 -2.44
CA MET A 112 -3.99 -2.83 -3.48
C MET A 112 -3.36 -2.42 -4.82
N LEU A 113 -3.51 -1.14 -5.21
CA LEU A 113 -2.90 -0.59 -6.42
C LEU A 113 -1.37 -0.68 -6.36
N MET A 114 -0.77 -0.29 -5.24
CA MET A 114 0.67 -0.37 -5.05
C MET A 114 1.17 -1.80 -5.19
N ALA A 115 0.47 -2.78 -4.62
CA ALA A 115 0.85 -4.19 -4.75
C ALA A 115 0.80 -4.68 -6.21
N LEU A 116 -0.19 -4.22 -6.99
CA LEU A 116 -0.24 -4.51 -8.43
C LEU A 116 0.93 -3.87 -9.18
N ILE A 117 1.22 -2.59 -8.92
CA ILE A 117 2.34 -1.88 -9.55
C ILE A 117 3.66 -2.57 -9.22
N VAL A 118 3.88 -2.96 -7.96
CA VAL A 118 5.09 -3.66 -7.52
C VAL A 118 5.18 -5.04 -8.17
N ARG A 119 4.08 -5.79 -8.24
CA ARG A 119 4.06 -7.12 -8.85
C ARG A 119 4.41 -7.10 -10.34
N VAL A 120 3.91 -6.11 -11.09
CA VAL A 120 4.19 -5.95 -12.52
C VAL A 120 5.57 -5.33 -12.73
N GLY A 121 5.89 -4.27 -12.00
CA GLY A 121 7.06 -3.44 -12.23
C GLY A 121 8.36 -4.07 -11.75
N MET A 122 8.36 -4.76 -10.61
CA MET A 122 9.58 -5.34 -10.03
C MET A 122 10.11 -6.54 -10.82
N GLY A 123 9.27 -7.24 -11.57
CA GLY A 123 9.68 -8.30 -12.50
C GLY A 123 10.21 -7.80 -13.84
N SER A 124 10.23 -6.48 -14.07
CA SER A 124 10.60 -5.86 -15.34
C SER A 124 11.89 -5.03 -15.22
N GLY A 125 12.41 -4.58 -16.37
CA GLY A 125 13.53 -3.62 -16.41
C GLY A 125 13.24 -2.28 -15.69
N ALA A 126 11.97 -1.99 -15.39
CA ALA A 126 11.54 -0.76 -14.71
C ALA A 126 11.76 -0.77 -13.18
N LYS A 127 12.30 -1.84 -12.58
CA LYS A 127 12.48 -1.98 -11.12
C LYS A 127 13.12 -0.79 -10.39
N LYS A 128 13.96 0.01 -11.08
CA LYS A 128 14.61 1.21 -10.51
C LYS A 128 13.66 2.39 -10.35
N VAL A 129 12.63 2.49 -11.18
CA VAL A 129 11.65 3.58 -11.18
C VAL A 129 10.35 3.21 -10.47
N VAL A 130 10.12 1.93 -10.22
CA VAL A 130 8.92 1.43 -9.51
C VAL A 130 8.75 2.08 -8.14
N PRO A 131 9.79 2.25 -7.29
CA PRO A 131 9.60 2.92 -6.00
C PRO A 131 9.07 4.34 -6.18
N LEU A 132 9.64 5.11 -7.11
CA LEU A 132 9.25 6.49 -7.39
C LEU A 132 7.85 6.58 -8.01
N ILE A 133 7.64 5.93 -9.16
CA ILE A 133 6.38 6.04 -9.91
C ILE A 133 5.24 5.35 -9.16
N GLY A 134 5.50 4.19 -8.56
CA GLY A 134 4.50 3.43 -7.83
C GLY A 134 3.98 4.18 -6.62
N SER A 135 4.87 4.77 -5.81
CA SER A 135 4.45 5.55 -4.66
C SER A 135 3.81 6.89 -5.05
N PHE A 136 4.26 7.54 -6.13
CA PHE A 136 3.59 8.72 -6.69
C PHE A 136 2.14 8.41 -7.06
N VAL A 137 1.94 7.39 -7.91
CA VAL A 137 0.61 6.99 -8.39
C VAL A 137 -0.27 6.56 -7.23
N THR A 138 0.28 5.77 -6.30
CA THR A 138 -0.44 5.31 -5.11
C THR A 138 -0.90 6.48 -4.25
N THR A 139 -0.02 7.43 -3.96
CA THR A 139 -0.34 8.60 -3.13
C THR A 139 -1.35 9.50 -3.83
N ALA A 140 -1.18 9.74 -5.13
CA ALA A 140 -2.11 10.55 -5.91
C ALA A 140 -3.50 9.93 -5.96
N VAL A 141 -3.60 8.61 -6.19
CA VAL A 141 -4.88 7.89 -6.21
C VAL A 141 -5.54 7.91 -4.84
N SER A 142 -4.79 7.67 -3.75
CA SER A 142 -5.34 7.78 -2.39
C SER A 142 -5.91 9.17 -2.13
N GLY A 143 -5.12 10.22 -2.42
CA GLY A 143 -5.55 11.60 -2.22
C GLY A 143 -6.75 12.01 -3.09
N VAL A 144 -6.84 11.51 -4.33
CA VAL A 144 -8.01 11.73 -5.19
C VAL A 144 -9.24 11.02 -4.64
N ILE A 145 -9.13 9.77 -4.19
CA ILE A 145 -10.25 9.04 -3.57
C ILE A 145 -10.74 9.78 -2.33
N PHE A 146 -9.81 10.18 -1.45
CA PHE A 146 -10.12 10.98 -0.26
C PHE A 146 -10.84 12.28 -0.62
N MET A 147 -10.31 13.02 -1.60
CA MET A 147 -10.90 14.27 -2.09
C MET A 147 -12.32 14.07 -2.63
N LEU A 148 -12.54 13.05 -3.47
CA LEU A 148 -13.86 12.76 -4.06
C LEU A 148 -14.89 12.42 -2.98
N ILE A 149 -14.51 11.60 -1.99
CA ILE A 149 -15.40 11.27 -0.87
C ILE A 149 -15.71 12.51 -0.05
N LYS A 150 -14.70 13.34 0.26
CA LYS A 150 -14.89 14.58 1.01
C LYS A 150 -15.78 15.58 0.28
N ILE A 151 -15.63 15.70 -1.03
CA ILE A 151 -16.51 16.53 -1.88
C ILE A 151 -17.96 16.04 -1.80
N ALA A 152 -18.18 14.73 -1.87
CA ALA A 152 -19.50 14.14 -1.77
C ALA A 152 -20.15 14.36 -0.38
N MET A 153 -19.35 14.42 0.69
CA MET A 153 -19.83 14.67 2.05
C MET A 153 -20.15 16.15 2.34
N VAL A 154 -19.30 17.07 1.88
CA VAL A 154 -19.37 18.50 2.24
C VAL A 154 -20.20 19.32 1.25
N GLY A 155 -20.25 18.93 -0.02
CA GLY A 155 -20.99 19.65 -1.06
C GLY A 155 -20.35 20.99 -1.43
N ALA A 156 -19.22 20.96 -2.15
CA ALA A 156 -18.59 22.15 -2.78
C ALA A 156 -17.46 21.72 -3.73
N ALA A 157 -17.81 20.99 -4.80
CA ALA A 157 -16.84 20.28 -5.64
C ALA A 157 -15.74 21.18 -6.22
N GLY A 158 -16.08 22.35 -6.75
CA GLY A 158 -15.12 23.23 -7.41
C GLY A 158 -14.07 23.81 -6.45
N GLU A 159 -14.50 24.33 -5.31
CA GLU A 159 -13.63 25.01 -4.35
C GLU A 159 -12.76 24.02 -3.56
N LEU A 160 -13.36 22.90 -3.13
CA LEU A 160 -12.62 21.83 -2.45
C LEU A 160 -11.61 21.16 -3.38
N ALA A 161 -11.96 20.91 -4.65
CA ALA A 161 -11.01 20.36 -5.61
C ALA A 161 -9.87 21.33 -5.91
N ALA A 162 -10.16 22.62 -6.10
CA ALA A 162 -9.15 23.64 -6.33
C ALA A 162 -8.17 23.78 -5.16
N ALA A 163 -8.66 23.62 -3.92
CA ALA A 163 -7.83 23.66 -2.72
C ALA A 163 -7.04 22.36 -2.49
N MET A 164 -7.65 21.19 -2.69
CA MET A 164 -7.04 19.90 -2.32
C MET A 164 -6.17 19.30 -3.41
N LEU A 165 -6.49 19.50 -4.69
CA LEU A 165 -5.73 18.89 -5.79
C LEU A 165 -4.24 19.31 -5.80
N PRO A 166 -3.88 20.60 -5.61
CA PRO A 166 -2.47 20.99 -5.51
C PRO A 166 -1.77 20.33 -4.32
N VAL A 167 -2.43 20.25 -3.17
CA VAL A 167 -1.89 19.62 -1.96
C VAL A 167 -1.65 18.13 -2.20
N VAL A 168 -2.63 17.42 -2.78
CA VAL A 168 -2.51 15.99 -3.11
C VAL A 168 -1.34 15.74 -4.05
N LEU A 169 -1.20 16.54 -5.10
CA LEU A 169 -0.11 16.36 -6.07
C LEU A 169 1.26 16.68 -5.46
N LEU A 170 1.37 17.75 -4.66
CA LEU A 170 2.61 18.10 -3.98
C LEU A 170 3.01 17.02 -2.96
N THR A 171 2.06 16.53 -2.17
CA THR A 171 2.29 15.42 -1.23
C THR A 171 2.68 14.14 -1.97
N ALA A 172 2.06 13.84 -3.12
CA ALA A 172 2.43 12.70 -3.94
C ALA A 172 3.86 12.79 -4.47
N VAL A 173 4.30 13.97 -4.94
CA VAL A 173 5.69 14.18 -5.37
C VAL A 173 6.65 14.00 -4.19
N PHE A 174 6.34 14.60 -3.04
CA PHE A 174 7.17 14.49 -1.84
C PHE A 174 7.32 13.03 -1.39
N ASN A 175 6.20 12.31 -1.24
CA ASN A 175 6.19 10.91 -0.86
C ASN A 175 6.94 10.04 -1.88
N ALA A 176 6.82 10.35 -3.17
CA ALA A 176 7.53 9.62 -4.21
C ALA A 176 9.04 9.74 -4.06
N VAL A 177 9.54 10.96 -3.88
CA VAL A 177 10.97 11.21 -3.67
C VAL A 177 11.43 10.55 -2.37
N LEU A 178 10.64 10.67 -1.30
CA LEU A 178 10.94 10.08 -0.01
C LEU A 178 11.05 8.55 -0.10
N VAL A 179 10.04 7.88 -0.66
CA VAL A 179 10.04 6.43 -0.85
C VAL A 179 11.21 5.99 -1.70
N GLN A 180 11.49 6.70 -2.80
CA GLN A 180 12.63 6.39 -3.66
C GLN A 180 13.97 6.52 -2.92
N ALA A 181 14.13 7.55 -2.09
CA ALA A 181 15.33 7.78 -1.30
C ALA A 181 15.50 6.73 -0.19
N LEU A 182 14.41 6.37 0.52
CA LEU A 182 14.43 5.40 1.62
C LEU A 182 14.49 3.94 1.15
N TYR A 183 13.98 3.65 -0.05
CA TYR A 183 14.01 2.29 -0.58
C TYR A 183 15.44 1.76 -0.74
N LEU A 184 16.39 2.62 -1.16
CA LEU A 184 17.80 2.24 -1.33
C LEU A 184 18.47 1.76 -0.02
N PRO A 185 18.46 2.53 1.10
CA PRO A 185 19.06 2.09 2.36
C PRO A 185 18.33 0.90 2.96
N ILE A 186 16.99 0.84 2.88
CA ILE A 186 16.21 -0.29 3.40
C ILE A 186 16.55 -1.57 2.62
N ARG A 187 16.64 -1.48 1.30
CA ARG A 187 17.07 -2.59 0.45
C ARG A 187 18.44 -3.11 0.84
N LYS A 188 19.40 -2.21 1.10
CA LYS A 188 20.75 -2.56 1.53
C LYS A 188 20.77 -3.20 2.92
N ALA A 189 20.00 -2.64 3.86
CA ALA A 189 19.91 -3.15 5.24
C ALA A 189 19.29 -4.55 5.30
N LEU A 190 18.25 -4.79 4.48
CA LEU A 190 17.53 -6.06 4.42
C LEU A 190 18.10 -7.05 3.40
N LYS A 191 19.21 -6.71 2.73
CA LYS A 191 19.91 -7.56 1.74
C LYS A 191 18.97 -8.12 0.65
N LEU A 192 18.03 -7.31 0.16
CA LEU A 192 17.07 -7.75 -0.86
C LEU A 192 17.76 -7.98 -2.21
N ALA A 193 17.65 -9.20 -2.75
CA ALA A 193 18.02 -9.51 -4.13
C ALA A 193 16.87 -9.11 -5.07
N ASP A 194 17.19 -8.45 -6.20
CA ASP A 194 16.19 -8.14 -7.24
C ASP A 194 15.93 -9.36 -8.11
#